data_AF-A0A0A9CSP1-F1
#
_entry.id   AF-A0A0A9CSP1-F1
#
_cell.length_a   1.000
_cell.length_b   1.000
_cell.length_c   1.000
_cell.angle_alpha   90.00
_cell.angle_beta   90.00
_cell.angle_gamma   90.00
#
_symmetry.space_group_name_H-M   'P 1'
#
loop_
_entity.id
_entity.type
_entity.pdbx_description
1 polymer ?
#
loop_
_entity_poly.entity_id
_entity_poly.type
_entity_poly.pdbx_seq_one_letter_code
_entity_poly.pdbx_strand_id
1 'polypeptide(L)'
;MTGVLCDCGTVEVASPLAASVEDAMLVYSAIAGSRPTEKVMLRPSLLCVPNLASPDSSNILGSVKIGKYTEWFHDVSDCEISNTCEDALNLLCSTFGCQVSPFLSQHILDDKNTGIY
;
A
#
# COMPACT_ATOMS: atom_id res chain seq x y z
N MET A 1 -15.64 -6.91 8.57
CA MET A 1 -16.21 -5.62 9.08
C MET A 1 -17.48 -5.91 9.88
N THR A 2 -18.17 -4.99 10.56
CA THR A 2 -19.52 -5.24 11.11
C THR A 2 -20.24 -3.91 11.21
N GLY A 3 -21.55 -3.89 10.97
CA GLY A 3 -22.33 -2.66 11.17
C GLY A 3 -22.09 -1.60 10.09
N VAL A 4 -21.61 -2.03 8.92
CA VAL A 4 -21.51 -1.23 7.70
C VAL A 4 -22.46 -1.79 6.64
N LEU A 5 -22.83 -0.97 5.66
CA LEU A 5 -23.71 -1.40 4.57
C LEU A 5 -23.06 -2.50 3.69
N CYS A 6 -21.74 -2.45 3.53
CA CYS A 6 -20.98 -3.35 2.65
C CYS A 6 -20.41 -4.60 3.37
N ASP A 7 -21.09 -5.10 4.40
CA ASP A 7 -20.56 -6.15 5.30
C ASP A 7 -20.41 -7.55 4.64
N CYS A 8 -20.96 -7.74 3.44
CA CYS A 8 -20.94 -9.01 2.70
C CYS A 8 -20.12 -8.97 1.40
N GLY A 9 -19.43 -7.86 1.14
CA GLY A 9 -18.62 -7.70 -0.05
C GLY A 9 -17.24 -8.37 0.07
N THR A 10 -16.62 -8.68 -1.07
CA THR A 10 -15.33 -9.40 -1.14
C THR A 10 -14.13 -8.50 -1.41
N VAL A 11 -14.35 -7.22 -1.72
CA VAL A 11 -13.30 -6.24 -2.06
C VAL A 11 -13.27 -5.05 -1.10
N GLU A 12 -14.30 -4.91 -0.28
CA GLU A 12 -14.55 -3.74 0.56
C GLU A 12 -13.79 -3.83 1.89
N VAL A 13 -13.15 -2.72 2.25
CA VAL A 13 -12.41 -2.56 3.51
C VAL A 13 -12.71 -1.20 4.14
N ALA A 14 -12.60 -1.13 5.46
CA ALA A 14 -12.71 0.11 6.21
C ALA A 14 -11.30 0.58 6.58
N SER A 15 -10.96 1.80 6.19
CA SER A 15 -9.63 2.34 6.36
C SER A 15 -9.72 3.82 6.78
N PRO A 16 -8.77 4.30 7.60
CA PRO A 16 -8.76 5.70 8.01
C PRO A 16 -8.32 6.61 6.86
N LEU A 17 -8.88 7.82 6.82
CA LEU A 17 -8.37 8.94 6.05
C LEU A 17 -7.93 10.02 7.04
N ALA A 18 -6.66 10.41 7.00
CA ALA A 18 -6.08 11.40 7.91
C ALA A 18 -5.10 12.30 7.18
N ALA A 19 -4.75 13.44 7.78
CA ALA A 19 -3.83 14.42 7.20
C ALA A 19 -2.35 14.08 7.42
N SER A 20 -2.03 13.10 8.27
CA SER A 20 -0.68 12.64 8.59
C SER A 20 -0.61 11.12 8.65
N VAL A 21 0.61 10.57 8.48
CA VAL A 21 0.85 9.11 8.56
C VAL A 21 0.70 8.63 9.99
N GLU A 22 1.11 9.43 10.96
CA GLU A 22 1.02 9.16 12.39
C GLU A 22 -0.45 9.02 12.84
N ASP A 23 -1.30 9.96 12.44
CA ASP A 23 -2.73 9.91 12.78
C ASP A 23 -3.42 8.72 12.10
N ALA A 24 -3.10 8.44 10.82
CA ALA A 24 -3.61 7.27 10.11
C ALA A 24 -3.20 5.97 10.81
N MET A 25 -1.94 5.86 11.25
CA MET A 25 -1.42 4.70 11.97
C MET A 25 -2.10 4.51 13.33
N LEU A 26 -2.34 5.59 14.08
CA LEU A 26 -3.06 5.54 15.37
C LEU A 26 -4.50 5.05 15.19
N VAL A 27 -5.24 5.63 14.23
CA VAL A 27 -6.62 5.23 13.96
C VAL A 27 -6.66 3.79 13.44
N TYR A 28 -5.77 3.42 12.51
CA TYR A 28 -5.65 2.04 12.04
C TYR A 28 -5.42 1.07 13.20
N SER A 29 -4.51 1.39 14.13
CA SER A 29 -4.22 0.55 15.29
C SER A 29 -5.43 0.37 16.21
N ALA A 30 -6.30 1.38 16.32
CA ALA A 30 -7.50 1.32 17.13
C ALA A 30 -8.63 0.50 16.49
N ILE A 31 -8.76 0.54 15.15
CA ILE A 31 -9.86 -0.13 14.43
C ILE A 31 -9.45 -1.49 13.83
N ALA A 32 -8.16 -1.79 13.76
CA ALA A 32 -7.65 -3.01 13.15
C ALA A 32 -8.10 -4.24 13.96
N GLY A 33 -8.64 -5.22 13.26
CA GLY A 33 -9.13 -6.46 13.84
C GLY A 33 -10.07 -7.16 12.90
N SER A 34 -9.99 -8.48 12.87
CA SER A 34 -10.88 -9.33 12.07
C SER A 34 -11.94 -10.00 12.93
N ARG A 35 -13.11 -10.23 12.35
CA ARG A 35 -14.18 -11.00 13.01
C ARG A 35 -13.75 -12.45 13.23
N PRO A 36 -14.34 -13.18 14.18
CA PRO A 36 -14.03 -14.59 14.39
C PRO A 36 -14.11 -15.44 13.10
N THR A 37 -15.15 -15.25 12.28
CA THR A 37 -15.32 -15.99 11.02
C THR A 37 -14.22 -15.67 10.01
N GLU A 38 -13.86 -14.38 9.87
CA GLU A 38 -12.77 -13.93 8.99
C GLU A 38 -11.40 -14.46 9.46
N LYS A 39 -11.17 -14.52 10.79
CA LYS A 39 -9.93 -15.09 11.35
C LYS A 39 -9.73 -16.55 10.97
N VAL A 40 -10.80 -17.34 11.00
CA VAL A 40 -10.74 -18.76 10.66
C VAL A 40 -10.53 -18.97 9.15
N MET A 41 -11.20 -18.16 8.32
CA MET A 41 -11.16 -18.28 6.86
C MET A 41 -9.88 -17.71 6.25
N LEU A 42 -9.49 -16.49 6.62
CA LEU A 42 -8.37 -15.77 6.03
C LEU A 42 -7.04 -16.01 6.76
N ARG A 43 -7.09 -16.47 8.02
CA ARG A 43 -5.92 -16.74 8.87
C ARG A 43 -4.88 -15.61 8.84
N PRO A 44 -5.28 -14.37 9.15
CA PRO A 44 -4.36 -13.24 9.08
C PRO A 44 -3.24 -13.40 10.12
N SER A 45 -2.05 -12.91 9.78
CA SER A 45 -0.96 -12.75 10.73
C SER A 45 -1.34 -11.75 11.83
N LEU A 46 -0.58 -11.76 12.92
CA LEU A 46 -0.74 -10.77 13.99
C LEU A 46 -0.54 -9.35 13.45
N LEU A 47 -1.29 -8.41 14.02
CA LEU A 47 -1.16 -7.00 13.68
C LEU A 47 0.24 -6.51 14.07
N CYS A 48 0.96 -5.97 13.10
CA CYS A 48 2.25 -5.32 13.29
C CYS A 48 2.10 -3.84 12.95
N VAL A 49 2.74 -2.99 13.75
CA VAL A 49 2.78 -1.54 13.53
C VAL A 49 4.24 -1.10 13.39
N PRO A 50 4.57 -0.21 12.43
CA PRO A 50 5.95 0.20 12.20
C PRO A 50 6.49 1.03 13.38
N ASN A 51 7.77 0.88 13.69
CA ASN A 51 8.45 1.76 14.65
C ASN A 51 9.04 2.98 13.93
N LEU A 52 8.30 4.08 13.90
CA LEU A 52 8.69 5.32 13.21
C LEU A 52 9.88 6.04 13.88
N ALA A 53 10.17 5.76 15.16
CA ALA A 53 11.28 6.35 15.90
C ALA A 53 12.57 5.53 15.82
N SER A 54 12.59 4.44 15.03
CA SER A 54 13.73 3.54 14.97
C SER A 54 14.96 4.21 14.34
N PRO A 55 16.13 4.19 15.01
CA PRO A 55 17.38 4.70 14.43
C PRO A 55 17.87 3.83 13.25
N ASP A 56 17.41 2.58 13.14
CA ASP A 56 17.76 1.63 12.07
C ASP A 56 16.83 1.74 10.85
N SER A 57 15.95 2.74 10.80
CA SER A 57 14.98 2.93 9.71
C SER A 57 15.64 2.98 8.34
N SER A 58 16.83 3.58 8.22
CA SER A 58 17.58 3.64 6.97
C SER A 58 18.02 2.26 6.47
N ASN A 59 18.45 1.37 7.36
CA ASN A 59 18.88 0.01 6.97
C ASN A 59 17.70 -0.85 6.55
N ILE A 60 16.57 -0.72 7.26
CA ILE A 60 15.33 -1.43 6.96
C ILE A 60 14.80 -0.96 5.61
N LEU A 61 14.68 0.35 5.40
CA LEU A 61 14.17 0.93 4.15
C LEU A 61 15.08 0.63 2.96
N GLY A 62 16.40 0.66 3.13
CA GLY A 62 17.35 0.29 2.07
C GLY A 62 17.23 -1.17 1.61
N SER A 63 16.71 -2.06 2.45
CA SER A 63 16.44 -3.46 2.07
C SER A 63 15.15 -3.64 1.25
N VAL A 64 14.30 -2.61 1.16
CA VAL A 64 13.03 -2.66 0.45
C VAL A 64 13.26 -2.58 -1.06
N LYS A 65 12.63 -3.52 -1.78
CA LYS A 65 12.54 -3.52 -3.24
C LYS A 65 11.18 -2.99 -3.66
N ILE A 66 11.17 -1.96 -4.50
CA ILE A 66 9.98 -1.31 -5.00
C ILE A 66 9.74 -1.81 -6.43
N GLY A 67 8.63 -2.50 -6.65
CA GLY A 67 8.20 -2.90 -7.99
C GLY A 67 7.58 -1.71 -8.72
N LYS A 68 8.14 -1.32 -9.88
CA LYS A 68 7.55 -0.30 -10.75
C LYS A 68 7.11 -0.93 -12.06
N TYR A 69 5.82 -0.88 -12.36
CA TYR A 69 5.32 -1.21 -13.69
C TYR A 69 5.24 0.06 -14.53
N THR A 70 6.28 0.32 -15.32
CA THR A 70 6.48 1.59 -16.04
C THR A 70 5.30 2.00 -16.92
N GLU A 71 4.69 1.06 -17.66
CA GLU A 71 3.56 1.39 -18.55
C GLU A 71 2.35 1.87 -17.74
N TRP A 72 2.02 1.19 -16.64
CA TRP A 72 0.93 1.63 -15.79
C TRP A 72 1.27 2.91 -15.01
N PHE A 73 2.51 3.05 -14.55
CA PHE A 73 2.94 4.21 -13.76
C PHE A 73 2.82 5.52 -14.54
N HIS A 74 2.99 5.49 -15.87
CA HIS A 74 2.86 6.66 -16.75
C HIS A 74 1.50 6.73 -17.47
N ASP A 75 0.58 5.80 -17.20
CA ASP A 75 -0.78 5.80 -17.76
C ASP A 75 -1.68 6.74 -16.95
N VAL A 76 -1.36 8.04 -17.01
CA VAL A 76 -2.05 9.13 -16.32
C VAL A 76 -2.39 10.24 -17.31
N SER A 77 -3.47 10.97 -17.06
CA SER A 77 -3.91 12.07 -17.94
C SER A 77 -3.00 13.29 -17.91
N ASP A 78 -2.26 13.48 -16.82
CA ASP A 78 -1.35 14.61 -16.58
C ASP A 78 0.03 14.08 -16.18
N CYS A 79 1.06 14.42 -16.96
CA CYS A 79 2.43 13.96 -16.75
C CYS A 79 3.06 14.51 -15.46
N GLU A 80 2.56 15.63 -14.92
CA GLU A 80 3.05 16.17 -13.65
C GLU A 80 2.80 15.19 -12.48
N ILE A 81 1.74 14.37 -12.58
CA ILE A 81 1.45 13.32 -11.60
C ILE A 81 2.57 12.27 -11.60
N SER A 82 2.89 11.71 -12.78
CA SER A 82 3.94 10.69 -12.88
C SER A 82 5.33 11.27 -12.55
N ASN A 83 5.61 12.51 -12.95
CA ASN A 83 6.88 13.19 -12.65
C ASN A 83 7.07 13.37 -11.15
N THR A 84 6.05 13.88 -10.45
CA THR A 84 6.09 14.06 -8.99
C THR A 84 6.29 12.73 -8.27
N CYS A 85 5.63 11.66 -8.71
CA CYS A 85 5.80 10.33 -8.15
C CYS A 85 7.22 9.77 -8.40
N GLU A 86 7.81 10.03 -9.57
CA GLU A 86 9.18 9.64 -9.91
C GLU A 86 10.20 10.38 -9.03
N ASP A 87 9.99 11.69 -8.80
CA ASP A 87 10.83 12.50 -7.92
C ASP A 87 10.78 11.99 -6.47
N ALA A 88 9.60 11.64 -5.97
CA ALA A 88 9.45 11.03 -4.66
C ALA A 88 10.17 9.67 -4.57
N LEU A 89 10.08 8.85 -5.63
CA LEU A 89 10.78 7.56 -5.69
C LEU A 89 12.31 7.74 -5.71
N ASN A 90 12.81 8.69 -6.51
CA ASN A 90 14.23 9.03 -6.56
C ASN A 90 14.74 9.56 -5.22
N LEU A 91 13.94 10.34 -4.51
CA LEU A 91 14.27 10.81 -3.16
C LEU A 91 14.38 9.64 -2.18
N LEU A 92 13.44 8.68 -2.22
CA LEU A 92 13.50 7.48 -1.38
C LEU A 92 14.76 6.65 -1.67
N CYS A 93 15.08 6.42 -2.94
CA CYS A 93 16.26 5.67 -3.36
C CYS A 93 17.57 6.35 -2.95
N SER A 94 17.67 7.67 -3.16
CA SER A 94 18.88 8.42 -2.82
C SER A 94 19.08 8.59 -1.31
N THR A 95 17.99 8.72 -0.55
CA THR A 95 18.05 8.93 0.90
C THR A 95 18.27 7.63 1.67
N PHE A 96 17.59 6.54 1.28
CA PHE A 96 17.56 5.30 2.05
C PHE A 96 18.20 4.10 1.34
N GLY A 97 18.56 4.22 0.06
CA GLY A 97 19.16 3.13 -0.71
C GLY A 97 18.17 2.09 -1.25
N CYS A 98 16.88 2.41 -1.28
CA CYS A 98 15.83 1.53 -1.82
C CYS A 98 16.14 1.11 -3.27
N GLN A 99 15.77 -0.11 -3.65
CA GLN A 99 15.98 -0.61 -5.02
C GLN A 99 14.69 -0.62 -5.81
N VAL A 100 14.66 0.06 -6.96
CA VAL A 100 13.55 -0.05 -7.91
C VAL A 100 13.84 -1.21 -8.85
N SER A 101 12.89 -2.15 -8.93
CA SER A 101 12.95 -3.26 -9.88
C SER A 101 11.78 -3.17 -10.86
N PRO A 102 12.00 -3.44 -12.15
CA PRO A 102 10.90 -3.55 -13.10
C PRO A 102 9.96 -4.68 -12.65
N PHE A 103 8.67 -4.37 -12.61
CA PHE A 103 7.63 -5.33 -12.29
C PHE A 103 6.65 -5.40 -13.44
N LEU A 104 6.35 -6.61 -13.87
CA LEU A 104 5.31 -6.89 -14.87
C LEU A 104 4.46 -8.04 -14.33
N SER A 105 3.15 -7.82 -14.21
CA SER A 105 2.20 -8.87 -13.88
C SER A 105 1.15 -8.94 -14.98
N GLN A 106 1.15 -10.06 -15.72
CA GLN A 106 0.21 -10.29 -16.81
C GLN A 106 -1.25 -10.17 -16.33
N HIS A 107 -1.53 -10.62 -15.10
CA HIS A 107 -2.86 -10.53 -14.50
C HIS A 107 -3.35 -9.09 -14.29
N ILE A 108 -2.47 -8.15 -13.95
CA ILE A 108 -2.85 -6.73 -13.81
C ILE A 108 -3.23 -6.15 -15.18
N LEU A 109 -2.57 -6.60 -16.24
CA LEU A 109 -2.92 -6.22 -17.61
C LEU A 109 -4.31 -6.76 -17.99
N ASP A 110 -4.61 -8.00 -17.59
CA ASP A 110 -5.88 -8.66 -17.88
C ASP A 110 -7.04 -7.99 -17.12
N ASP A 111 -6.83 -7.61 -15.86
CA ASP A 111 -7.83 -6.90 -15.04
C ASP A 111 -8.11 -5.49 -15.57
N LYS A 112 -7.08 -4.77 -16.05
CA LYS A 112 -7.26 -3.50 -16.76
C LYS A 112 -8.10 -3.65 -18.03
N ASN A 113 -7.79 -4.65 -18.84
CA ASN A 113 -8.49 -4.87 -20.11
C ASN A 113 -9.95 -5.32 -19.93
N THR A 114 -10.29 -5.90 -18.78
CA THR A 114 -11.65 -6.31 -18.45
C THR A 114 -12.48 -5.24 -17.74
N GLY A 115 -11.91 -4.05 -17.48
CA GLY A 115 -12.61 -2.94 -16.83
C GLY A 115 -12.89 -3.17 -15.35
N ILE A 116 -12.10 -4.03 -14.70
CA ILE A 116 -12.11 -4.20 -13.24
C ILE A 116 -11.44 -2.99 -12.55
N TYR A 117 -10.66 -2.22 -13.31
CA TYR A 117 -10.08 -0.92 -12.94
C TYR A 117 -10.57 0.20 -13.87
#